data_AF-A0A3D3JNH2-F1
#
_entry.id   AF-A0A3D3JNH2-F1
#
_cell.length_a   1.000
_cell.length_b   1.000
_cell.length_c   1.000
_cell.angle_alpha   90.00
_cell.angle_beta   90.00
_cell.angle_gamma   90.00
#
_symmetry.space_group_name_H-M   'P 1'
#
loop_
_entity.id
_entity.type
_entity.pdbx_description
1 polymer ?
#
loop_
_entity_poly.entity_id
_entity_poly.type
_entity_poly.pdbx_seq_one_letter_code
_entity_poly.pdbx_strand_id
1 'polypeptide(L)'
;MLQRLPLFLMAILLAFCFTAYFSGAAPSKESDSEYRAPKSGGGAKTPDELADAAYNKGAGFQKKKKWEKAIRWYEKAVKYNSKFARAYNNMAYCYRQDG
;
A
#
# COMPACT_ATOMS: atom_id res chain seq x y z
N MET A 1 22.16 14.45 47.35
CA MET A 1 21.40 15.07 46.24
C MET A 1 21.79 14.55 44.84
N LEU A 2 22.55 13.45 44.69
CA LEU A 2 23.03 12.98 43.36
C LEU A 2 22.33 11.72 42.77
N GLN A 3 21.30 11.14 43.41
CA GLN A 3 20.66 9.91 42.91
C GLN A 3 19.40 10.12 42.05
N ARG A 4 18.90 11.35 41.90
CA ARG A 4 17.65 11.62 41.12
C ARG A 4 17.90 11.98 39.65
N LEU A 5 19.14 12.32 39.27
CA LEU A 5 19.50 12.71 37.91
C LEU A 5 19.38 11.59 36.84
N PRO A 6 19.70 10.30 37.10
CA PRO A 6 19.69 9.29 36.05
C PRO A 6 18.28 8.83 35.65
N LEU A 7 17.31 8.94 36.56
CA LEU A 7 15.92 8.51 36.30
C LEU A 7 15.20 9.45 35.32
N PHE A 8 15.46 10.75 35.42
CA PHE A 8 14.91 11.75 34.49
C PHE A 8 15.51 11.62 33.08
N LEU A 9 16.81 11.31 32.98
CA LEU A 9 17.48 11.13 31.70
C LEU A 9 16.96 9.89 30.94
N MET A 10 16.69 8.80 31.66
CA MET A 10 16.07 7.60 31.08
C MET A 10 14.62 7.85 30.64
N ALA A 11 13.84 8.61 31.41
CA ALA A 11 12.47 8.96 31.02
C ALA A 11 12.42 9.81 29.73
N ILE A 12 13.38 10.73 29.55
CA ILE A 12 13.50 11.54 28.33
C ILE A 12 13.86 10.68 27.12
N LEU A 13 14.79 9.73 27.27
CA LEU A 13 15.17 8.80 26.18
C LEU A 13 14.00 7.89 25.77
N LEU A 14 13.23 7.38 26.74
CA LEU A 14 12.05 6.56 26.46
C LEU A 14 10.94 7.36 25.78
N ALA A 15 10.73 8.62 26.18
CA ALA A 15 9.77 9.51 25.52
C ALA A 15 10.19 9.83 24.07
N PHE A 16 11.49 9.98 23.79
CA PHE A 16 12.01 10.20 22.45
C PHE A 16 11.92 8.96 21.56
N CYS A 17 12.13 7.76 22.12
CA CYS A 17 11.87 6.50 21.43
C CYS A 17 10.39 6.32 21.10
N PHE A 18 9.49 6.75 21.98
CA PHE A 18 8.05 6.60 21.78
C PHE A 18 7.52 7.49 20.64
N THR A 19 8.03 8.72 20.50
CA THR A 19 7.66 9.60 19.38
C THR A 19 8.25 9.13 18.05
N ALA A 20 9.46 8.59 18.04
CA ALA A 20 10.07 8.01 16.83
C ALA A 20 9.32 6.75 16.36
N TYR A 21 8.83 5.92 17.28
CA TYR A 21 8.04 4.73 16.97
C TYR A 21 6.68 5.07 16.35
N PHE A 22 6.05 6.17 16.77
CA PHE A 22 4.75 6.59 16.24
C PHE A 22 4.84 7.39 14.92
N SER A 23 6.03 7.87 14.56
CA SER A 23 6.28 8.58 13.29
C SER A 23 6.54 7.63 12.11
N GLY A 24 6.25 6.34 12.25
CA GLY A 24 6.07 5.44 11.11
C GLY A 24 5.01 6.02 10.19
N ALA A 25 5.44 6.77 9.18
CA ALA A 25 4.59 7.47 8.24
C ALA A 25 3.64 6.46 7.62
N ALA A 26 2.40 6.45 8.11
CA ALA A 26 1.36 5.59 7.58
C ALA A 26 1.27 5.85 6.07
N PRO A 27 1.31 4.79 5.23
CA PRO A 27 1.25 4.97 3.78
C PRO A 27 0.02 5.81 3.47
N SER A 28 0.23 6.87 2.69
CA SER A 28 -0.83 7.79 2.31
C SER A 28 -2.01 6.99 1.76
N LYS A 29 -3.11 6.96 2.52
CA LYS A 29 -4.38 6.39 2.09
C LYS A 29 -4.87 7.25 0.95
N GLU A 30 -4.43 6.94 -0.26
CA GLU A 30 -4.96 7.48 -1.49
C GLU A 30 -6.45 7.11 -1.47
N SER A 31 -7.30 8.13 -1.29
CA SER A 31 -8.73 8.01 -1.00
C SER A 31 -9.35 6.93 -1.88
N ASP A 32 -9.65 5.78 -1.28
CA ASP A 32 -10.34 4.70 -1.95
C ASP A 32 -11.79 5.16 -2.13
N SER A 33 -12.03 5.86 -3.25
CA SER A 33 -13.36 6.07 -3.78
C SER A 33 -13.98 4.68 -3.93
N GLU A 34 -14.90 4.39 -3.02
CA GLU A 34 -15.70 3.19 -2.93
C GLU A 34 -16.05 2.67 -4.32
N TYR A 35 -15.53 1.49 -4.67
CA TYR A 35 -15.90 0.84 -5.92
C TYR A 35 -17.34 0.36 -5.80
N ARG A 36 -18.25 1.16 -6.35
CA ARG A 36 -19.65 0.79 -6.53
C ARG A 36 -19.72 -0.03 -7.82
N ALA A 37 -20.05 -1.32 -7.70
CA ALA A 37 -20.21 -2.20 -8.85
C ALA A 37 -21.18 -1.55 -9.88
N PRO A 38 -20.82 -1.49 -11.18
CA PRO A 38 -21.67 -0.86 -12.17
C PRO A 38 -22.96 -1.66 -12.36
N LYS A 39 -24.10 -0.96 -12.30
CA LYS A 39 -25.38 -1.54 -12.68
C LYS A 39 -25.34 -1.84 -14.17
N SER A 40 -25.62 -3.10 -14.53
CA SER A 40 -25.63 -3.61 -15.88
C SER A 40 -26.61 -2.84 -16.77
N GLY A 41 -26.11 -1.99 -17.66
CA GLY A 41 -26.92 -1.27 -18.64
C GLY A 41 -26.21 -0.04 -19.22
N GLY A 42 -25.36 -0.25 -20.24
CA GLY A 42 -24.81 0.81 -21.10
C GLY A 42 -23.40 1.28 -20.75
N GLY A 43 -22.39 0.95 -21.59
CA GLY A 43 -21.06 1.58 -21.62
C GLY A 43 -20.15 1.42 -20.39
N ALA A 44 -20.60 0.72 -19.34
CA ALA A 44 -19.84 0.54 -18.11
C ALA A 44 -18.79 -0.56 -18.25
N LYS A 45 -17.56 -0.27 -17.81
CA LYS A 45 -16.44 -1.22 -17.80
C LYS A 45 -16.78 -2.45 -16.96
N THR A 46 -16.55 -3.63 -17.51
CA THR A 46 -16.66 -4.90 -16.81
C THR A 46 -15.62 -5.00 -15.69
N PRO A 47 -15.85 -5.83 -14.66
CA PRO A 47 -14.84 -6.10 -13.63
C PRO A 47 -13.49 -6.54 -14.23
N ASP A 48 -13.51 -7.32 -15.31
CA ASP A 48 -12.28 -7.77 -15.99
C ASP A 48 -11.53 -6.60 -16.65
N GLU A 49 -12.24 -5.69 -17.33
CA GLU A 49 -11.61 -4.49 -17.90
C GLU A 49 -11.04 -3.56 -16.83
N LEU A 50 -11.69 -3.48 -15.67
CA LEU A 50 -11.19 -2.73 -14.51
C LEU A 50 -9.95 -3.39 -13.91
N ALA A 51 -9.94 -4.72 -13.85
CA ALA A 51 -8.79 -5.49 -13.42
C ALA A 51 -7.58 -5.23 -14.35
N ASP A 52 -7.79 -5.33 -15.67
CA ASP A 52 -6.76 -5.06 -16.69
C ASP A 52 -6.23 -3.62 -16.61
N ALA A 53 -7.10 -2.63 -16.45
CA ALA A 53 -6.71 -1.24 -16.30
C ALA A 53 -5.84 -1.02 -15.04
N ALA A 54 -6.23 -1.61 -13.91
CA ALA A 54 -5.46 -1.55 -12.67
C ALA A 54 -4.10 -2.26 -12.81
N TYR A 55 -4.08 -3.43 -13.43
CA TYR A 55 -2.85 -4.18 -13.72
C TYR A 55 -1.88 -3.36 -14.58
N ASN A 56 -2.36 -2.75 -15.67
CA ASN A 56 -1.52 -1.94 -16.55
C ASN A 56 -0.92 -0.73 -15.84
N LYS A 57 -1.69 -0.10 -14.93
CA LYS A 57 -1.20 0.99 -14.09
C LYS A 57 -0.13 0.51 -13.11
N GLY A 58 -0.32 -0.65 -12.49
CA GLY A 58 0.67 -1.31 -11.64
C GLY A 58 1.96 -1.60 -12.39
N ALA A 59 1.87 -2.14 -13.61
CA ALA A 59 3.02 -2.39 -14.48
C ALA A 59 3.79 -1.10 -14.82
N GLY A 60 3.08 0.01 -15.02
CA GLY A 60 3.70 1.33 -15.21
C GLY A 60 4.52 1.80 -14.00
N PHE A 61 4.04 1.55 -12.78
CA PHE A 61 4.79 1.85 -11.56
C PHE A 61 5.95 0.88 -11.34
N GLN A 62 5.77 -0.41 -11.64
CA GLN A 62 6.82 -1.43 -11.59
C GLN A 62 8.00 -1.05 -12.50
N LYS A 63 7.73 -0.62 -13.75
CA LYS A 63 8.77 -0.14 -14.68
C LYS A 63 9.55 1.06 -14.13
N LYS A 64 8.90 1.90 -13.32
CA LYS A 64 9.51 3.05 -12.63
C LYS A 64 10.17 2.66 -11.30
N LYS A 65 10.26 1.36 -10.98
CA LYS A 65 10.75 0.81 -9.70
C LYS A 65 10.04 1.37 -8.47
N LYS A 66 8.79 1.83 -8.62
CA LYS A 66 7.95 2.31 -7.52
C LYS A 66 7.14 1.14 -6.98
N TRP A 67 7.81 0.24 -6.27
CA TRP A 67 7.31 -1.09 -5.91
C TRP A 67 6.03 -1.05 -5.07
N GLU A 68 6.01 -0.28 -3.97
CA GLU A 68 4.81 -0.11 -3.14
C GLU A 68 3.59 0.36 -3.94
N LYS A 69 3.78 1.32 -4.86
CA LYS A 69 2.69 1.82 -5.71
C LYS A 69 2.22 0.75 -6.69
N ALA A 70 3.14 -0.02 -7.25
CA ALA A 70 2.81 -1.13 -8.13
C ALA A 70 1.98 -2.19 -7.40
N ILE A 71 2.38 -2.57 -6.17
CA ILE A 71 1.66 -3.50 -5.30
C ILE A 71 0.22 -3.03 -5.09
N ARG A 72 0.00 -1.77 -4.68
CA ARG A 72 -1.36 -1.23 -4.48
C ARG A 72 -2.25 -1.31 -5.73
N TRP A 73 -1.68 -1.12 -6.92
CA TRP A 73 -2.44 -1.25 -8.17
C TRP A 73 -2.71 -2.71 -8.53
N TYR A 74 -1.79 -3.63 -8.24
CA TYR A 74 -2.04 -5.06 -8.40
C TYR A 74 -3.07 -5.59 -7.40
N GLU A 75 -3.08 -5.10 -6.16
CA GLU A 75 -4.14 -5.37 -5.18
C GLU A 75 -5.51 -4.90 -5.69
N LYS A 76 -5.58 -3.72 -6.32
CA LYS A 76 -6.82 -3.25 -6.96
C LYS A 76 -7.24 -4.17 -8.11
N ALA A 77 -6.30 -4.66 -8.90
CA ALA A 77 -6.60 -5.60 -9.99
C ALA A 77 -7.22 -6.91 -9.48
N VAL A 78 -6.70 -7.48 -8.39
CA VAL A 78 -7.26 -8.70 -7.79
C VAL A 78 -8.58 -8.45 -7.04
N LYS A 79 -8.83 -7.22 -6.57
CA LYS A 79 -10.16 -6.85 -6.03
C LYS A 79 -11.24 -6.86 -7.11
N TYR A 80 -10.90 -6.48 -8.35
CA TYR A 80 -11.84 -6.52 -9.47
C TYR A 80 -12.01 -7.93 -10.04
N ASN A 81 -10.92 -8.66 -10.19
CA ASN A 81 -10.93 -10.06 -10.59
C ASN A 81 -10.00 -10.88 -9.68
N SER A 82 -10.60 -11.60 -8.74
CA SER A 82 -9.87 -12.43 -7.76
C SER A 82 -9.10 -13.60 -8.38
N LYS A 83 -9.38 -13.95 -9.64
CA LYS A 83 -8.68 -14.99 -10.39
C LYS A 83 -7.57 -14.43 -11.29
N PHE A 84 -7.22 -13.15 -11.17
CA PHE A 84 -6.25 -12.51 -12.05
C PHE A 84 -4.80 -12.90 -11.72
N ALA A 85 -4.39 -14.10 -12.14
CA ALA A 85 -3.10 -14.71 -11.82
C ALA A 85 -1.89 -13.81 -12.16
N ARG A 86 -1.96 -13.04 -13.25
CA ARG A 86 -0.89 -12.12 -13.66
C ARG A 86 -0.63 -11.02 -12.62
N ALA A 87 -1.68 -10.52 -11.96
CA ALA A 87 -1.54 -9.51 -10.92
C ALA A 87 -0.83 -10.07 -9.69
N TYR A 88 -1.17 -11.28 -9.25
CA TYR A 88 -0.48 -11.97 -8.15
C TYR A 88 1.01 -12.20 -8.45
N ASN A 89 1.34 -12.68 -9.66
CA ASN A 89 2.73 -12.93 -10.06
C ASN A 89 3.57 -11.65 -10.01
N ASN A 90 3.04 -10.54 -10.53
CA ASN A 90 3.77 -9.28 -10.52
C ASN A 90 3.83 -8.65 -9.12
N MET A 91 2.80 -8.84 -8.29
CA MET A 91 2.82 -8.40 -6.90
C MET A 91 3.89 -9.15 -6.11
N ALA A 92 4.01 -10.47 -6.28
CA ALA A 92 5.08 -11.27 -5.68
C ALA A 92 6.48 -10.83 -6.18
N TYR A 93 6.61 -10.50 -7.46
CA TYR A 93 7.84 -9.89 -7.98
C TYR A 93 8.15 -8.57 -7.27
N CYS A 94 7.16 -7.68 -7.11
CA CYS A 94 7.36 -6.40 -6.44
C CYS A 94 7.75 -6.57 -4.97
N TYR A 95 7.13 -7.49 -4.22
CA TYR A 95 7.52 -7.77 -2.83
C TYR A 95 8.98 -8.23 -2.72
N ARG A 96 9.48 -9.02 -3.68
CA ARG A 96 10.90 -9.42 -3.73
C ARG A 96 11.88 -8.29 -4.10
N GLN A 97 11.39 -7.14 -4.54
CA GLN A 97 12.23 -5.98 -4.90
C GLN A 97 12.13 -4.85 -3.88
N ASP A 98 11.07 -4.84 -3.08
CA ASP A 98 10.80 -3.84 -2.04
C ASP A 98 11.50 -4.19 -0.71
N GLY A 99 11.69 -5.50 -0.43
CA GLY A 99 12.48 -6.01 0.69
C GLY A 99 13.95 -6.21 0.34
#